data_AF-A0A4R4TQP2-F1
#
_entry.id   AF-A0A4R4TQP2-F1
#
_cell.length_a   1.000
_cell.length_b   1.000
_cell.length_c   1.000
_cell.angle_alpha   90.00
_cell.angle_beta   90.00
_cell.angle_gamma   90.00
#
_symmetry.space_group_name_H-M   'P 1'
#
loop_
_entity.id
_entity.type
_entity.pdbx_description
1 polymer ?
#
loop_
_entity_poly.entity_id
_entity_poly.type
_entity_poly.pdbx_seq_one_letter_code
_entity_poly.pdbx_strand_id
1 'polypeptide(L)'
;MGITMLFSVSESGWRIIAVVATGFFMIGVRALSFGLKLPDDVRARMPQQSRRQELAFYILTPVFAAAVLGVNLLRPEPTSAILFMYSAAMVAIPLGFLPVRGRMVRAYVAQQRSPDTPMKLDRPSMVWVVGFFSVVILAATLALMTTTYGTNSH
;
A
#
# COMPACT_ATOMS: atom_id res chain seq x y z
N MET A 1 12.00 24.52 -14.78
CA MET A 1 12.89 23.49 -15.36
C MET A 1 12.75 22.23 -14.49
N GLY A 2 12.24 21.10 -15.03
CA GLY A 2 12.52 19.78 -14.43
C GLY A 2 11.38 18.85 -13.98
N ILE A 3 10.09 19.06 -14.30
CA ILE A 3 9.01 18.09 -13.93
C ILE A 3 8.40 17.37 -15.15
N THR A 4 8.65 17.84 -16.37
CA THR A 4 8.15 17.22 -17.61
C THR A 4 8.78 15.86 -17.96
N MET A 5 9.76 15.37 -17.20
CA MET A 5 10.40 14.07 -17.47
C MET A 5 9.79 12.88 -16.71
N LEU A 6 8.89 13.10 -15.73
CA LEU A 6 8.34 11.99 -14.93
C LEU A 6 7.40 11.08 -15.74
N PHE A 7 6.80 11.57 -16.83
CA PHE A 7 5.87 10.82 -17.69
C PHE A 7 6.41 10.58 -19.11
N SER A 8 7.66 10.96 -19.41
CA SER A 8 8.33 10.54 -20.65
C SER A 8 8.77 9.07 -20.62
N VAL A 9 8.58 8.41 -19.48
CA VAL A 9 8.77 6.97 -19.31
C VAL A 9 7.79 6.26 -20.24
N SER A 10 8.32 5.41 -21.12
CA SER A 10 7.52 4.59 -22.02
C SER A 10 6.48 3.78 -21.22
N GLU A 11 5.37 3.41 -21.85
CA GLU A 11 4.36 2.56 -21.21
C GLU A 11 4.97 1.27 -20.65
N SER A 12 5.97 0.71 -21.34
CA SER A 12 6.78 -0.42 -20.84
C SER A 12 7.54 -0.11 -19.55
N GLY A 13 8.07 1.10 -19.40
CA GLY A 13 8.76 1.53 -18.17
C GLY A 13 7.81 1.64 -16.98
N TRP A 14 6.59 2.17 -17.18
CA TRP A 14 5.57 2.20 -16.13
C TRP A 14 5.12 0.80 -15.69
N ARG A 15 5.02 -0.16 -16.62
CA ARG A 15 4.74 -1.56 -16.28
C ARG A 15 5.85 -2.16 -15.39
N ILE A 16 7.11 -1.87 -15.68
CA ILE A 16 8.25 -2.31 -14.84
C ILE A 16 8.16 -1.69 -13.44
N ILE A 17 7.91 -0.38 -13.35
CA ILE A 17 7.74 0.32 -12.06
C ILE A 17 6.61 -0.31 -11.26
N ALA A 18 5.47 -0.59 -11.89
CA ALA A 18 4.34 -1.24 -11.23
C ALA A 18 4.71 -2.62 -10.69
N VAL A 19 5.42 -3.45 -11.48
CA VAL A 19 5.90 -4.77 -11.03
C VAL A 19 6.85 -4.65 -9.84
N VAL A 20 7.81 -3.71 -9.89
CA VAL A 20 8.75 -3.46 -8.79
C VAL A 20 8.02 -2.97 -7.55
N ALA A 21 7.04 -2.07 -7.70
CA ALA A 21 6.21 -1.57 -6.61
C ALA A 21 5.37 -2.69 -5.98
N THR A 22 4.81 -3.61 -6.77
CA THR A 22 4.12 -4.80 -6.26
C THR A 22 5.08 -5.70 -5.48
N GLY A 23 6.28 -5.96 -6.02
CA GLY A 23 7.31 -6.74 -5.31
C GLY A 23 7.71 -6.09 -3.98
N PHE A 24 7.92 -4.77 -3.99
CA PHE A 24 8.18 -3.99 -2.78
C PHE A 24 7.03 -4.07 -1.78
N PHE A 25 5.78 -3.98 -2.24
CA PHE A 25 4.60 -4.14 -1.40
C PHE A 25 4.57 -5.52 -0.75
N MET A 26 4.78 -6.59 -1.52
CA MET A 26 4.82 -7.96 -0.99
C MET A 26 5.91 -8.13 0.07
N ILE A 27 7.12 -7.60 -0.18
CA ILE A 27 8.23 -7.63 0.78
C ILE A 27 7.90 -6.78 2.01
N GLY A 28 7.33 -5.59 1.83
CA GLY A 28 6.96 -4.66 2.88
C GLY A 28 5.89 -5.23 3.81
N VAL A 29 4.83 -5.82 3.25
CA VAL A 29 3.79 -6.53 4.01
C VAL A 29 4.40 -7.73 4.74
N ARG A 30 5.26 -8.52 4.08
CA ARG A 30 5.95 -9.62 4.75
C ARG A 30 6.85 -9.15 5.89
N ALA A 31 7.54 -8.02 5.72
CA ALA A 31 8.35 -7.39 6.76
C ALA A 31 7.52 -6.76 7.89
N LEU A 32 6.27 -6.39 7.64
CA LEU A 32 5.31 -6.03 8.69
C LEU A 32 4.94 -7.25 9.54
N SER A 33 4.87 -8.44 8.93
CA SER A 33 4.60 -9.71 9.63
C SER A 33 5.84 -10.31 10.32
N PHE A 34 7.02 -10.20 9.70
CA PHE A 34 8.29 -10.72 10.23
C PHE A 34 8.86 -9.82 11.32
N GLY A 35 9.20 -10.42 12.47
CA GLY A 35 9.84 -9.71 13.60
C GLY A 35 8.88 -9.31 14.73
N LEU A 36 7.59 -9.63 14.61
CA LEU A 36 6.67 -9.53 15.73
C LEU A 36 6.97 -10.68 16.71
N LYS A 37 7.56 -10.34 17.86
CA LYS A 37 7.65 -11.23 19.03
C LYS A 37 6.24 -11.38 19.60
N LEU A 38 5.42 -12.22 18.96
CA LEU A 38 4.18 -12.69 19.55
C LEU A 38 4.55 -13.67 20.67
N PRO A 39 3.85 -13.59 21.83
CA PRO A 39 3.94 -14.61 22.87
C PRO A 39 3.74 -16.02 22.28
N ASP A 40 4.51 -17.00 22.75
CA ASP A 40 4.54 -18.36 22.17
C ASP A 40 3.16 -19.04 22.21
N ASP A 41 2.36 -18.70 23.22
CA ASP A 41 0.97 -19.09 23.43
C ASP A 41 0.02 -18.61 22.31
N VAL A 42 0.25 -17.41 21.76
CA VAL A 42 -0.50 -16.89 20.61
C VAL A 42 0.02 -17.46 19.31
N ARG A 43 1.35 -17.58 19.18
CA ARG A 43 2.02 -18.17 18.01
C ARG A 43 1.57 -19.60 17.76
N ALA A 44 1.33 -20.39 18.81
CA ALA A 44 0.84 -21.76 18.73
C ALA A 44 -0.59 -21.89 18.18
N ARG A 45 -1.45 -20.87 18.35
CA ARG A 45 -2.84 -20.87 17.83
C ARG A 45 -2.96 -20.30 16.40
N MET A 46 -1.94 -19.62 15.90
CA MET A 46 -1.95 -18.97 14.58
C MET A 46 -1.52 -19.80 13.34
N PRO A 47 -0.93 -21.03 13.42
CA PRO A 47 -0.22 -21.58 12.26
C PRO A 47 -1.13 -21.98 11.10
N GLN A 48 -2.41 -22.28 11.35
CA GLN A 48 -3.33 -22.77 10.32
C GLN A 48 -4.08 -21.64 9.60
N GLN A 49 -4.43 -20.57 10.31
CA GLN A 49 -5.06 -19.39 9.73
C GLN A 49 -4.04 -18.52 8.96
N SER A 50 -2.81 -18.44 9.45
CA SER A 50 -1.72 -17.70 8.82
C SER A 50 -1.41 -18.22 7.41
N ARG A 51 -1.21 -19.54 7.23
CA ARG A 51 -0.92 -20.10 5.90
C ARG A 51 -2.02 -19.84 4.87
N ARG A 52 -3.29 -19.96 5.27
CA ARG A 52 -4.42 -19.75 4.36
C ARG A 52 -4.62 -18.28 4.04
N GLN A 53 -4.41 -17.37 5.00
CA GLN A 53 -4.45 -15.94 4.78
C GLN A 53 -3.26 -15.43 3.98
N GLU A 54 -2.06 -15.97 4.21
CA GLU A 54 -0.85 -15.63 3.45
C GLU A 54 -1.00 -16.05 1.98
N LEU A 55 -1.51 -17.25 1.74
CA LEU A 55 -1.77 -17.76 0.40
C LEU A 55 -2.93 -17.01 -0.27
N ALA A 56 -4.00 -16.73 0.48
CA ALA A 56 -5.07 -15.87 0.00
C ALA A 56 -4.54 -14.48 -0.35
N PHE A 57 -3.71 -13.85 0.48
CA PHE A 57 -3.14 -12.53 0.20
C PHE A 57 -2.26 -12.55 -1.05
N TYR A 58 -1.42 -13.58 -1.21
CA TYR A 58 -0.57 -13.76 -2.38
C TYR A 58 -1.34 -13.97 -3.69
N ILE A 59 -2.54 -14.55 -3.64
CA ILE A 59 -3.40 -14.75 -4.82
C ILE A 59 -4.35 -13.57 -5.03
N LEU A 60 -5.00 -13.09 -3.97
CA LEU A 60 -5.98 -12.00 -4.05
C LEU A 60 -5.32 -10.70 -4.47
N THR A 61 -4.11 -10.39 -3.99
CA THR A 61 -3.43 -9.13 -4.33
C THR A 61 -3.16 -9.00 -5.84
N PRO A 62 -2.54 -9.98 -6.53
CA PRO A 62 -2.36 -9.90 -7.97
C PRO A 62 -3.68 -10.00 -8.74
N VAL A 63 -4.66 -10.79 -8.27
CA VAL A 63 -5.99 -10.86 -8.91
C VAL A 63 -6.72 -9.52 -8.81
N PHE A 64 -6.69 -8.87 -7.64
CA PHE A 64 -7.29 -7.56 -7.43
C PHE A 64 -6.54 -6.49 -8.24
N ALA A 65 -5.21 -6.54 -8.28
CA ALA A 65 -4.41 -5.67 -9.13
C ALA A 65 -4.76 -5.85 -10.62
N ALA A 66 -4.91 -7.08 -11.08
CA ALA A 66 -5.31 -7.40 -12.45
C ALA A 66 -6.75 -6.95 -12.74
N ALA A 67 -7.67 -7.09 -11.80
CA ALA A 67 -9.05 -6.61 -11.94
C ALA A 67 -9.12 -5.08 -12.00
N VAL A 68 -8.39 -4.37 -11.12
CA VAL A 68 -8.31 -2.90 -11.14
C VAL A 68 -7.65 -2.41 -12.43
N LEU A 69 -6.58 -3.06 -12.90
CA LEU A 69 -5.96 -2.76 -14.20
C LEU A 69 -6.94 -3.03 -15.36
N GLY A 70 -7.64 -4.17 -15.35
CA GLY A 70 -8.59 -4.56 -16.39
C GLY A 70 -9.81 -3.65 -16.48
N VAL A 71 -10.39 -3.26 -15.34
CA VAL A 71 -11.51 -2.29 -15.29
C VAL A 71 -11.04 -0.92 -15.76
N ASN A 72 -9.80 -0.53 -15.50
CA ASN A 72 -9.27 0.75 -15.95
C ASN A 72 -8.86 0.77 -17.42
N LEU A 73 -8.57 -0.37 -18.06
CA LEU A 73 -8.42 -0.45 -19.53
C LEU A 73 -9.73 -0.11 -20.27
N LEU A 74 -10.87 -0.16 -19.59
CA LEU A 74 -12.16 0.28 -20.12
C LEU A 74 -12.39 1.79 -19.97
N ARG A 75 -11.51 2.52 -19.25
CA ARG A 75 -11.57 3.98 -19.13
C ARG A 75 -10.67 4.63 -20.19
N PRO A 76 -11.11 5.75 -20.79
CA PRO A 76 -10.32 6.50 -21.77
C PRO A 76 -9.14 7.28 -21.15
N GLU A 77 -8.74 6.99 -19.91
CA GLU A 77 -7.66 7.68 -19.22
C GLU A 77 -6.27 7.14 -19.64
N PRO A 78 -5.22 7.99 -19.64
CA PRO A 78 -3.88 7.56 -19.99
C PRO A 78 -3.36 6.51 -19.00
N THR A 79 -2.98 5.34 -19.53
CA THR A 79 -2.50 4.17 -18.75
C THR A 79 -1.36 4.51 -17.79
N SER A 80 -0.51 5.49 -18.12
CA SER A 80 0.60 5.96 -17.28
C SER A 80 0.14 6.60 -15.97
N ALA A 81 -0.96 7.36 -15.96
CA ALA A 81 -1.50 7.98 -14.74
C ALA A 81 -2.01 6.93 -13.76
N ILE A 82 -2.66 5.89 -14.29
CA ILE A 82 -3.18 4.76 -13.49
C ILE A 82 -2.02 3.95 -12.90
N LEU A 83 -1.02 3.60 -13.71
CA LEU A 83 0.16 2.87 -13.25
C LEU A 83 0.96 3.67 -12.21
N PHE A 84 1.02 5.00 -12.35
CA PHE A 84 1.59 5.88 -11.34
C PHE A 84 0.83 5.81 -10.01
N MET A 85 -0.49 6.01 -10.01
CA MET A 85 -1.31 5.94 -8.80
C MET A 85 -1.22 4.56 -8.13
N TYR A 86 -1.26 3.49 -8.93
CA TYR A 86 -1.09 2.14 -8.45
C TYR A 86 0.25 1.96 -7.73
N SER A 87 1.35 2.36 -8.39
CA SER A 87 2.70 2.21 -7.83
C SER A 87 2.89 3.05 -6.57
N ALA A 88 2.38 4.29 -6.58
CA ALA A 88 2.41 5.18 -5.42
C ALA A 88 1.67 4.56 -4.22
N ALA A 89 0.48 3.98 -4.44
CA ALA A 89 -0.27 3.31 -3.39
C ALA A 89 0.46 2.08 -2.83
N MET A 90 0.99 1.24 -3.72
CA MET A 90 1.72 0.02 -3.35
C MET A 90 2.97 0.30 -2.51
N VAL A 91 3.64 1.43 -2.76
CA VAL A 91 4.79 1.86 -1.96
C VAL A 91 4.37 2.59 -0.68
N ALA A 92 3.37 3.45 -0.76
CA ALA A 92 2.92 4.26 0.36
C ALA A 92 2.32 3.43 1.51
N ILE A 93 1.54 2.39 1.20
CA ILE A 93 0.92 1.55 2.22
C ILE A 93 1.96 0.98 3.21
N PRO A 94 2.94 0.16 2.78
CA PRO A 94 3.92 -0.41 3.70
C PRO A 94 4.73 0.66 4.43
N LEU A 95 5.10 1.76 3.77
CA LEU A 95 5.82 2.88 4.40
C LEU A 95 5.01 3.57 5.50
N GLY A 96 3.73 3.84 5.25
CA GLY A 96 2.84 4.48 6.21
C GLY A 96 2.60 3.61 7.46
N PHE A 97 2.55 2.29 7.28
CA PHE A 97 2.33 1.35 8.39
C PHE A 97 3.61 0.95 9.14
N LEU A 98 4.80 1.05 8.54
CA LEU A 98 6.06 0.65 9.15
C LEU A 98 6.34 1.26 10.53
N PRO A 99 6.15 2.59 10.76
CA PRO A 99 6.43 3.19 12.07
C PRO A 99 5.37 2.86 13.13
N VAL A 100 4.12 2.56 12.72
CA VAL A 100 3.02 2.25 13.64
C VAL A 100 2.87 0.76 13.93
N ARG A 101 3.56 -0.11 13.17
CA ARG A 101 3.44 -1.58 13.27
C ARG A 101 3.59 -2.11 14.69
N GLY A 102 4.57 -1.61 15.43
CA GLY A 102 4.85 -2.06 16.79
C GLY A 102 3.72 -1.71 17.77
N ARG A 103 3.06 -0.57 17.57
CA ARG A 103 1.93 -0.13 18.38
C ARG A 103 0.67 -0.92 18.06
N MET A 104 0.39 -1.14 16.78
CA MET A 104 -0.76 -1.95 16.34
C MET A 104 -0.68 -3.37 16.91
N VAL A 105 0.51 -3.96 16.93
CA VAL A 105 0.70 -5.32 17.44
C VAL A 105 0.55 -5.39 18.95
N ARG A 106 1.06 -4.40 19.69
CA ARG A 106 0.80 -4.31 21.14
C ARG A 106 -0.69 -4.19 21.44
N ALA A 107 -1.41 -3.37 20.67
CA ALA A 107 -2.86 -3.22 20.82
C ALA A 107 -3.60 -4.53 20.53
N TYR A 108 -3.19 -5.24 19.47
CA TYR A 108 -3.75 -6.55 19.13
C TYR A 108 -3.50 -7.61 20.22
N VAL A 109 -2.27 -7.68 20.76
CA VAL A 109 -1.94 -8.60 21.86
C VAL A 109 -2.71 -8.25 23.13
N ALA A 110 -2.86 -6.96 23.46
CA ALA A 110 -3.66 -6.52 24.59
C ALA A 110 -5.13 -6.93 24.43
N GLN A 111 -5.70 -6.78 23.24
CA GLN A 111 -7.06 -7.23 22.93
C GLN A 111 -7.24 -8.74 23.07
N GLN A 112 -6.25 -9.55 22.66
CA GLN A 112 -6.34 -11.00 22.84
C GLN A 112 -6.34 -11.42 24.32
N ARG A 113 -5.67 -10.67 25.20
CA ARG A 113 -5.68 -10.91 26.64
C ARG A 113 -6.98 -10.43 27.31
N SER A 114 -7.68 -9.49 26.69
CA SER A 114 -8.91 -8.90 27.22
C SER A 114 -9.90 -8.65 26.07
N PRO A 115 -10.65 -9.69 25.64
CA PRO A 115 -11.48 -9.64 24.43
C PRO A 115 -12.64 -8.64 24.54
N ASP A 116 -13.08 -8.33 25.77
CA ASP A 116 -14.17 -7.37 26.02
C ASP A 116 -13.73 -5.91 25.86
N THR A 117 -12.43 -5.65 25.70
CA THR A 117 -11.93 -4.28 25.46
C THR A 117 -11.89 -3.96 23.96
N PRO A 118 -12.52 -2.87 23.51
CA PRO A 118 -12.49 -2.47 22.11
C PRO A 118 -11.07 -2.08 21.68
N MET A 119 -10.67 -2.51 20.49
CA MET A 119 -9.39 -2.13 19.90
C MET A 119 -9.37 -0.62 19.65
N LYS A 120 -8.56 0.11 20.42
CA LYS A 120 -8.41 1.56 20.26
C LYS A 120 -7.03 1.85 19.68
N LEU A 121 -7.02 2.33 18.43
CA LEU A 121 -5.80 2.85 17.84
C LEU A 121 -5.40 4.12 18.62
N ASP A 122 -4.12 4.22 18.99
CA ASP A 122 -3.63 5.40 19.66
C ASP A 122 -3.74 6.62 18.73
N ARG A 123 -4.22 7.75 19.28
CA ARG A 123 -4.34 9.02 18.53
C ARG A 123 -3.08 9.36 17.71
N PRO A 124 -1.85 9.22 18.22
CA PRO A 124 -0.67 9.53 17.42
C PRO A 124 -0.47 8.58 16.22
N SER A 125 -0.75 7.27 16.34
CA SER A 125 -0.74 6.38 15.16
C SER A 125 -1.83 6.75 14.17
N MET A 126 -3.03 7.11 14.64
CA MET A 126 -4.11 7.57 13.77
C MET A 126 -3.71 8.84 13.02
N VAL A 127 -3.20 9.85 13.72
CA VAL A 127 -2.72 11.12 13.13
C VAL A 127 -1.60 10.86 12.13
N TRP A 128 -0.66 9.97 12.45
CA TRP A 128 0.42 9.60 11.53
C TRP A 128 -0.12 8.98 10.25
N VAL A 129 -0.97 7.94 10.36
CA VAL A 129 -1.52 7.23 9.21
C VAL A 129 -2.35 8.18 8.34
N VAL A 130 -3.26 8.94 8.95
CA VAL A 130 -4.10 9.91 8.24
C VAL A 130 -3.25 11.01 7.59
N GLY A 131 -2.29 11.58 8.32
CA GLY A 131 -1.41 12.62 7.82
C GLY A 131 -0.53 12.14 6.67
N PHE A 132 0.10 10.97 6.81
CA PHE A 132 0.94 10.37 5.79
C PHE A 132 0.15 10.12 4.49
N PHE A 133 -1.00 9.45 4.57
CA PHE A 133 -1.81 9.19 3.38
C PHE A 133 -2.38 10.48 2.77
N SER A 134 -2.73 11.47 3.57
CA SER A 134 -3.16 12.79 3.06
C SER A 134 -2.04 13.46 2.27
N VAL A 135 -0.81 13.46 2.78
CA VAL A 135 0.37 14.00 2.08
C VAL A 135 0.63 13.24 0.78
N VAL A 136 0.57 11.91 0.79
CA VAL A 136 0.76 11.09 -0.42
C VAL A 136 -0.32 11.38 -1.47
N ILE A 137 -1.59 11.47 -1.06
CA ILE A 137 -2.70 11.80 -1.97
C ILE A 137 -2.51 13.21 -2.56
N LEU A 138 -2.14 14.20 -1.74
CA LEU A 138 -1.88 15.55 -2.21
C LEU A 138 -0.71 15.58 -3.20
N ALA A 139 0.39 14.90 -2.89
CA ALA A 139 1.55 14.81 -3.78
C ALA A 139 1.21 14.11 -5.11
N ALA A 140 0.47 12.99 -5.06
CA ALA A 140 0.02 12.28 -6.25
C ALA A 140 -0.92 13.15 -7.10
N THR A 141 -1.85 13.87 -6.47
CA THR A 141 -2.77 14.78 -7.16
C THR A 141 -2.02 15.93 -7.82
N LEU A 142 -1.06 16.54 -7.12
CA LEU A 142 -0.19 17.58 -7.69
C LEU A 142 0.63 17.07 -8.88
N ALA A 143 1.16 15.85 -8.81
CA ALA A 143 1.87 15.22 -9.92
C ALA A 143 0.96 14.98 -11.14
N LEU A 144 -0.30 14.60 -10.92
CA LEU A 144 -1.28 14.43 -12.01
C LEU A 144 -1.75 15.76 -12.61
N MET A 145 -1.91 16.79 -11.79
CA MET A 145 -2.27 18.13 -12.29
C MET A 145 -1.14 18.74 -13.13
N THR A 146 0.11 18.63 -12.67
CA THR A 146 1.26 19.20 -13.42
C THR A 146 1.47 18.56 -14.78
N THR A 147 0.97 17.34 -15.00
CA THR A 147 1.11 16.61 -16.26
C THR A 147 -0.01 16.90 -17.24
N THR A 148 -1.24 17.04 -16.75
CA THR A 148 -2.41 17.36 -17.58
C THR A 148 -2.36 18.79 -18.14
N TYR A 149 -1.87 19.76 -17.36
CA TYR A 149 -1.77 21.16 -17.82
C TYR A 149 -0.65 21.39 -18.85
N GLY A 150 0.34 20.51 -18.94
CA GLY A 150 1.39 20.59 -19.96
C GLY A 150 0.97 20.12 -21.35
N THR A 151 -0.12 19.35 -21.47
CA THR A 151 -0.57 18.76 -22.75
C THR A 151 -1.53 19.65 -23.52
N ASN A 152 -2.24 20.57 -22.85
CA ASN A 152 -3.25 21.46 -23.45
C ASN A 152 -2.72 22.85 -23.86
N SER A 153 -1.40 23.06 -23.81
CA SER A 153 -0.75 24.34 -24.18
C SER A 153 -0.02 24.29 -25.52
N HIS A 154 -0.33 23.30 -26.37
CA HIS A 154 0.16 23.21 -27.75
C HIS A 154 -0.99 23.12 -28.76
#